data_AF-A0A1Q3CIW3-F1
#
_entry.id   AF-A0A1Q3CIW3-F1
#
_cell.length_a   1.000
_cell.length_b   1.000
_cell.length_c   1.000
_cell.angle_alpha   90.00
_cell.angle_beta   90.00
_cell.angle_gamma   90.00
#
_symmetry.space_group_name_H-M   'P 1'
#
loop_
_entity.id
_entity.type
_entity.pdbx_description
1 polymer ?
#
loop_
_entity_poly.entity_id
_entity_poly.type
_entity_poly.pdbx_seq_one_letter_code
_entity_poly.pdbx_strand_id
1 'polypeptide(L)'
;DGAVTLVLVSGEKALDLGLKVIAKISGYADAAAPESFPTALAIAIPKAISNASLKASKIDFYEINEAFYVVALANQKLLGLSP
;
A
#
# COMPACT_ATOMS: atom_id res chain seq x y z
N ASP A 1 21.32 3.43 -8.31
CA ASP A 1 20.60 4.70 -8.48
C ASP A 1 19.41 4.52 -9.41
N GLY A 2 18.28 5.14 -9.08
CA GLY A 2 17.04 5.07 -9.85
C GLY A 2 16.10 6.21 -9.49
N ALA A 3 15.15 6.51 -10.38
CA ALA A 3 14.16 7.56 -10.18
C ALA A 3 12.78 7.10 -10.67
N VAL A 4 11.72 7.64 -10.06
CA VAL A 4 10.33 7.41 -10.44
C VAL A 4 9.57 8.73 -10.41
N THR A 5 8.55 8.87 -11.25
CA THR A 5 7.65 10.02 -11.27
C THR A 5 6.21 9.54 -11.34
N LEU A 6 5.35 10.13 -10.52
CA LEU A 6 3.91 9.88 -10.51
C LEU A 6 3.18 11.21 -10.72
N VAL A 7 2.18 11.21 -11.59
CA VAL A 7 1.30 12.37 -11.81
C VAL A 7 -0.05 12.09 -11.17
N LEU A 8 -0.48 12.98 -10.29
CA LEU A 8 -1.77 12.91 -9.62
C LEU A 8 -2.69 14.03 -10.13
N VAL A 9 -3.96 13.69 -10.30
CA VAL A 9 -5.02 14.64 -10.69
C VAL A 9 -6.27 14.35 -9.88
N SER A 10 -7.13 15.35 -9.69
CA SER A 10 -8.47 15.09 -9.19
C SER A 10 -9.28 14.30 -10.22
N GLY A 11 -10.27 13.54 -9.75
CA GLY A 11 -11.16 12.77 -10.66
C GLY A 11 -11.91 13.67 -11.63
N GLU A 12 -12.39 14.83 -11.17
CA GLU A 12 -13.02 15.85 -12.00
C GLU A 12 -12.06 16.34 -13.09
N LYS A 13 -10.83 16.71 -12.72
CA LYS A 13 -9.87 17.22 -13.70
C LYS A 13 -9.45 16.17 -14.71
N ALA A 14 -9.39 14.90 -14.31
CA ALA A 14 -9.13 13.79 -15.22
C ALA A 14 -10.22 13.68 -16.30
N LEU A 15 -11.49 13.86 -15.92
CA LEU A 15 -12.63 13.83 -16.83
C LEU A 15 -12.62 15.06 -17.76
N ASP A 16 -12.46 16.27 -17.19
CA ASP A 16 -12.42 17.52 -17.95
C ASP A 16 -11.34 17.52 -19.05
N LEU A 17 -10.18 16.93 -18.74
CA LEU A 17 -9.04 16.86 -19.64
C LEU A 17 -9.02 15.58 -20.49
N GLY A 18 -10.00 14.68 -20.33
CA GLY A 18 -10.06 13.40 -21.07
C GLY A 18 -8.85 12.50 -20.83
N LEU A 19 -8.25 12.53 -19.64
CA LEU A 19 -7.04 11.77 -19.32
C LEU A 19 -7.34 10.29 -19.11
N LYS A 20 -6.45 9.43 -19.62
CA LYS A 20 -6.49 7.99 -19.31
C LYS A 20 -5.99 7.74 -17.89
N VAL A 21 -6.90 7.46 -16.98
CA VAL A 21 -6.59 7.06 -15.60
C VAL A 21 -6.19 5.58 -15.57
N ILE A 22 -5.04 5.26 -14.99
CA ILE A 22 -4.53 3.87 -14.88
C ILE A 22 -4.77 3.25 -13.50
N ALA A 23 -4.96 4.08 -12.46
CA ALA A 23 -5.18 3.64 -11.09
C ALA A 23 -5.85 4.76 -10.27
N LYS A 24 -6.42 4.39 -9.12
CA LYS A 24 -6.99 5.31 -8.12
C LYS A 24 -6.40 4.98 -6.75
N ILE A 25 -6.02 6.02 -5.99
CA ILE A 25 -5.67 5.87 -4.57
C ILE A 25 -6.98 5.76 -3.78
N SER A 26 -7.27 4.55 -3.29
CA SER A 26 -8.53 4.27 -2.57
C SER A 26 -8.41 4.44 -1.05
N GLY A 27 -7.21 4.30 -0.48
CA GLY A 27 -6.96 4.49 0.94
C GLY A 27 -5.47 4.66 1.22
N TYR A 28 -5.16 5.24 2.37
CA TYR A 28 -3.81 5.47 2.86
C TYR A 28 -3.79 5.32 4.38
N ALA A 29 -2.69 4.80 4.91
CA ALA A 29 -2.46 4.79 6.35
C ALA A 29 -0.98 4.79 6.67
N ASP A 30 -0.68 5.32 7.84
CA ASP A 30 0.60 5.28 8.52
C ASP A 30 0.50 4.46 9.81
N ALA A 31 1.64 3.92 10.25
CA ALA A 31 1.82 3.36 11.57
C ALA A 31 3.29 3.50 11.99
N ALA A 32 3.53 3.68 13.28
CA ALA A 32 4.87 3.76 13.85
C ALA A 32 5.00 2.78 15.01
N ALA A 33 6.10 2.04 15.03
CA ALA A 33 6.49 1.16 16.11
C ALA A 33 8.01 1.26 16.27
N PRO A 34 8.55 2.25 17.01
CA PRO A 34 9.99 2.58 16.97
C PRO A 34 10.91 1.39 17.27
N GLU A 35 10.57 0.58 18.28
CA GLU A 35 11.34 -0.61 18.67
C GLU A 35 11.15 -1.80 17.71
N SER A 36 10.09 -1.79 16.92
CA SER A 36 9.70 -2.86 15.99
C SER A 36 9.34 -2.29 14.62
N PHE A 37 10.15 -1.33 14.14
CA PHE A 37 9.87 -0.63 12.90
C PHE A 37 9.73 -1.56 11.69
N PRO A 38 10.45 -2.71 11.59
CA PRO A 38 10.28 -3.61 10.45
C PRO A 38 8.88 -4.20 10.34
N THR A 39 8.16 -4.34 11.46
CA THR A 39 6.80 -4.91 11.51
C THR A 39 5.70 -3.86 11.58
N ALA A 40 6.04 -2.56 11.49
CA ALA A 40 5.03 -1.49 11.46
C ALA A 40 4.08 -1.61 10.25
N LEU A 41 4.54 -2.23 9.16
CA LEU A 41 3.72 -2.50 7.97
C LEU A 41 2.52 -3.42 8.26
N ALA A 42 2.67 -4.39 9.17
CA ALA A 42 1.59 -5.26 9.62
C ALA A 42 0.46 -4.50 10.34
N ILE A 43 0.73 -3.26 10.80
CA ILE A 43 -0.27 -2.35 11.38
C ILE A 43 -0.82 -1.40 10.30
N ALA A 44 0.06 -0.85 9.46
CA ALA A 44 -0.31 0.12 8.44
C ALA A 44 -1.19 -0.48 7.33
N ILE A 45 -0.88 -1.71 6.88
CA ILE A 45 -1.59 -2.36 5.76
C ILE A 45 -3.07 -2.59 6.09
N PRO A 46 -3.47 -3.22 7.22
CA PRO A 46 -4.88 -3.38 7.57
C PRO A 46 -5.60 -2.03 7.72
N LYS A 47 -4.94 -1.02 8.28
CA LYS A 47 -5.48 0.34 8.42
C LYS A 47 -5.73 0.98 7.05
N ALA A 48 -4.81 0.84 6.09
CA ALA A 48 -4.97 1.36 4.73
C ALA A 48 -6.11 0.67 3.98
N ILE A 49 -6.23 -0.65 4.11
CA ILE A 49 -7.34 -1.45 3.54
C ILE A 49 -8.69 -0.99 4.13
N SER A 50 -8.76 -0.80 5.45
CA SER A 50 -9.96 -0.30 6.12
C SER A 50 -10.31 1.12 5.67
N ASN A 51 -9.33 2.01 5.53
CA ASN A 51 -9.53 3.38 5.03
C ASN A 51 -10.01 3.39 3.57
N ALA A 52 -9.64 2.36 2.79
CA ALA A 52 -10.18 2.13 1.45
C ALA A 52 -11.59 1.52 1.43
N SER A 53 -12.19 1.25 2.60
CA SER A 53 -13.46 0.53 2.74
C SER A 53 -13.44 -0.85 2.06
N LEU A 54 -12.29 -1.50 2.02
CA LEU A 54 -12.07 -2.81 1.44
C LEU A 54 -11.92 -3.88 2.53
N LYS A 55 -11.95 -5.14 2.10
CA LYS A 55 -11.56 -6.30 2.92
C LYS A 55 -10.25 -6.86 2.37
N ALA A 56 -9.42 -7.46 3.24
CA ALA A 56 -8.16 -8.09 2.81
C ALA A 56 -8.36 -9.15 1.72
N SER A 57 -9.48 -9.86 1.74
CA SER A 57 -9.86 -10.83 0.69
C SER A 57 -10.18 -10.23 -0.68
N LYS A 58 -10.16 -8.90 -0.82
CA LYS A 58 -10.31 -8.17 -2.09
C LYS A 58 -8.99 -7.58 -2.60
N ILE A 59 -7.88 -7.89 -1.94
CA ILE A 59 -6.55 -7.47 -2.37
C ILE A 59 -5.90 -8.61 -3.13
N ASP A 60 -5.64 -8.39 -4.41
CA ASP A 60 -5.02 -9.39 -5.28
C ASP A 60 -3.50 -9.46 -5.08
N PHE A 61 -2.86 -8.30 -4.85
CA PHE A 61 -1.41 -8.19 -4.72
C PHE A 61 -1.01 -7.30 -3.54
N TYR A 62 0.06 -7.70 -2.87
CA TYR A 62 0.71 -6.93 -1.81
C TYR A 62 2.15 -6.60 -2.24
N GLU A 63 2.45 -5.32 -2.43
CA GLU A 63 3.81 -4.85 -2.65
C GLU A 63 4.39 -4.41 -1.31
N ILE A 64 5.30 -5.22 -0.76
CA ILE A 64 5.98 -4.95 0.52
C ILE A 64 7.45 -4.67 0.20
N ASN A 65 7.94 -3.49 0.59
CA ASN A 65 9.35 -3.13 0.39
C ASN A 65 10.27 -4.12 1.13
N GLU A 66 11.20 -4.72 0.39
CA GLU A 66 12.19 -5.68 0.87
C GLU A 66 13.46 -5.01 1.38
N ALA A 67 13.35 -4.11 2.36
CA ALA A 67 14.52 -3.48 2.97
C ALA A 67 15.53 -4.52 3.52
N PHE A 68 15.00 -5.63 4.07
CA PHE A 68 15.73 -6.86 4.38
C PHE A 68 14.79 -8.06 4.21
N TYR A 69 15.33 -9.25 3.93
CA TYR A 69 14.51 -10.46 3.72
C TYR A 69 13.55 -10.74 4.90
N VAL A 70 14.02 -10.51 6.14
CA VAL A 70 13.22 -10.74 7.36
C VAL A 70 12.02 -9.79 7.46
N VAL A 71 12.09 -8.60 6.86
CA VAL A 71 10.98 -7.64 6.83
C VAL A 71 9.82 -8.21 6.04
N ALA A 72 10.08 -8.71 4.83
CA ALA A 72 9.06 -9.29 3.97
C ALA A 72 8.44 -10.53 4.64
N LEU A 73 9.26 -11.47 5.12
CA LEU A 73 8.80 -12.71 5.74
C LEU A 73 7.98 -12.46 7.02
N ALA A 74 8.43 -11.55 7.88
CA ALA A 74 7.71 -11.22 9.11
C ALA A 74 6.34 -10.63 8.81
N ASN A 75 6.25 -9.69 7.88
CA ASN A 75 4.97 -9.06 7.52
C ASN A 75 4.04 -10.02 6.78
N GLN A 76 4.54 -10.87 5.88
CA GLN A 76 3.75 -11.94 5.26
C GLN A 76 3.12 -12.85 6.31
N LYS A 77 3.92 -13.32 7.28
CA LYS A 77 3.43 -14.16 8.38
C LYS A 77 2.40 -13.45 9.26
N LEU A 78 2.66 -12.21 9.66
CA LEU A 78 1.76 -11.43 10.52
C LEU A 78 0.43 -11.09 9.82
N LEU A 79 0.46 -10.90 8.50
CA LEU A 79 -0.72 -10.58 7.69
C LEU A 79 -1.42 -11.83 7.12
N GLY A 80 -0.88 -13.03 7.36
CA GLY A 80 -1.44 -14.27 6.84
C GLY A 80 -1.38 -14.39 5.32
N LEU A 81 -0.36 -13.81 4.69
CA LEU A 81 -0.15 -13.83 3.25
C LEU A 81 0.66 -15.07 2.84
N SER A 82 0.21 -15.75 1.78
CA SER A 82 0.98 -16.80 1.12
C SER A 82 1.68 -16.23 -0.12
N PRO A 83 2.90 -16.70 -0.45
CA PRO A 83 3.53 -16.45 -1.75
C PRO A 83 2.67 -16.91 -2.92
#